data_AF-A0A6A4ZDN2-F1
#
_entry.id   AF-A0A6A4ZDN2-F1
#
_cell.length_a   1.000
_cell.length_b   1.000
_cell.length_c   1.000
_cell.angle_alpha   90.00
_cell.angle_beta   90.00
_cell.angle_gamma   90.00
#
_symmetry.space_group_name_H-M   'P 1'
#
loop_
_entity.id
_entity.type
_entity.pdbx_description
1 polymer ?
#
loop_
_entity_poly.entity_id
_entity_poly.type
_entity_poly.pdbx_seq_one_letter_code
_entity_poly.pdbx_strand_id
1 'polypeptide(L)'
;MTLQACLVETIRLMGDNTYKVPHMSKEKKERKGLVPKNVMCPRDVYAAAKNQLLAVDGAELDRALVLELKESRSIHELAALLEKIALKDAESDVINETIEELGIELISVDVE
;
A
#
# COMPACT_ATOMS: atom_id res chain seq x y z
N MET A 1 -26.26 -0.83 -19.83
CA MET A 1 -25.48 -0.43 -18.64
C MET A 1 -25.28 1.09 -18.69
N THR A 2 -25.26 1.82 -17.56
CA THR A 2 -24.95 3.27 -17.54
C THR A 2 -23.90 3.57 -16.46
N LEU A 3 -22.86 4.34 -16.80
CA LEU A 3 -21.80 4.74 -15.88
C LEU A 3 -22.34 5.43 -14.63
N GLN A 4 -23.36 6.29 -14.79
CA GLN A 4 -23.99 7.00 -13.67
C GLN A 4 -24.57 6.05 -12.61
N ALA A 5 -25.12 4.89 -13.02
CA ALA A 5 -25.64 3.92 -12.07
C ALA A 5 -24.51 3.21 -11.32
N CYS A 6 -23.39 2.89 -12.00
CA CYS A 6 -22.20 2.35 -11.34
C CYS A 6 -21.67 3.32 -10.28
N LEU A 7 -21.58 4.62 -10.59
CA LEU A 7 -21.12 5.64 -9.64
C LEU A 7 -22.00 5.73 -8.39
N VAL A 8 -23.33 5.60 -8.53
CA VAL A 8 -24.23 5.57 -7.37
C VAL A 8 -23.97 4.36 -6.48
N GLU A 9 -23.66 3.20 -7.06
CA GLU A 9 -23.33 2.00 -6.30
C GLU A 9 -21.97 2.13 -5.60
N THR A 10 -20.97 2.71 -6.26
CA THR A 10 -19.67 3.03 -5.66
C THR A 10 -19.82 3.96 -4.46
N ILE A 11 -20.67 4.99 -4.55
CA ILE A 11 -20.97 5.88 -3.41
C ILE A 11 -21.66 5.09 -2.29
N ARG A 12 -22.56 4.16 -2.62
CA ARG A 12 -23.24 3.32 -1.61
C ARG A 12 -22.25 2.42 -0.86
N LEU A 13 -21.19 1.96 -1.54
CA LEU A 13 -20.11 1.20 -0.93
C LEU A 13 -18.93 2.06 -0.48
N MET A 14 -19.13 3.36 -0.32
CA MET A 14 -18.14 4.25 0.30
C MET A 14 -16.78 4.29 -0.42
N GLY A 15 -16.81 4.17 -1.75
CA GLY A 15 -15.60 4.22 -2.58
C GLY A 15 -14.94 2.86 -2.82
N ASP A 16 -15.51 1.76 -2.32
CA ASP A 16 -15.03 0.41 -2.64
C ASP A 16 -15.34 0.03 -4.11
N ASN A 17 -14.48 -0.81 -4.68
CA ASN A 17 -14.61 -1.41 -6.01
C ASN A 17 -15.46 -2.69 -6.02
N THR A 18 -15.92 -3.18 -4.87
CA THR A 18 -16.76 -4.38 -4.75
C THR A 18 -18.24 -4.15 -5.15
N TYR A 19 -18.53 -3.09 -5.90
CA TYR A 19 -19.89 -2.77 -6.32
C TYR A 19 -20.41 -3.72 -7.40
N LYS A 20 -21.70 -4.07 -7.30
CA LYS A 20 -22.38 -4.82 -8.34
C LYS A 20 -22.70 -3.88 -9.50
N VAL A 21 -22.35 -4.28 -10.72
CA VAL A 21 -22.71 -3.53 -11.93
C VAL A 21 -24.25 -3.49 -12.06
N PRO A 22 -24.88 -2.31 -11.98
CA PRO A 22 -26.33 -2.21 -11.97
C PRO A 22 -26.94 -2.46 -13.36
N HIS A 23 -27.83 -3.46 -13.45
CA HIS A 23 -28.55 -3.78 -14.67
C HIS A 23 -29.86 -2.99 -14.79
N MET A 24 -29.78 -1.78 -15.37
CA MET A 24 -30.92 -0.87 -15.51
C MET A 24 -31.97 -1.27 -16.57
N SER A 25 -31.83 -2.46 -17.19
CA SER A 25 -32.72 -2.95 -18.25
C SER A 25 -32.94 -1.89 -19.35
N LYS A 26 -31.84 -1.28 -19.79
CA LYS A 26 -31.85 -0.08 -20.64
C LYS A 26 -32.68 -0.30 -21.91
N GLU A 27 -32.40 -1.35 -22.67
CA GLU A 27 -33.13 -1.68 -23.90
C GLU A 27 -34.65 -1.84 -23.68
N LYS A 28 -35.04 -2.49 -22.59
CA LYS A 28 -36.46 -2.65 -22.20
C LYS A 28 -37.11 -1.31 -21.89
N LYS A 29 -36.37 -0.39 -21.26
CA LYS A 29 -36.85 0.97 -20.97
C LYS A 29 -36.84 1.85 -22.23
N GLU A 30 -35.88 1.67 -23.14
CA GLU A 30 -35.80 2.42 -24.41
C GLU A 30 -37.01 2.11 -25.27
N ARG A 31 -37.36 0.82 -25.40
CA ARG A 31 -38.57 0.37 -26.12
C ARG A 31 -39.86 0.97 -25.56
N LYS A 32 -39.89 1.33 -24.28
CA LYS A 32 -41.05 1.94 -23.61
C LYS A 32 -40.98 3.47 -23.55
N GLY A 33 -39.92 4.10 -24.06
CA GLY A 33 -39.70 5.53 -23.91
C GLY A 33 -39.44 5.98 -22.46
N LEU A 34 -39.04 5.06 -21.57
CA LEU A 34 -38.89 5.28 -20.12
C LEU A 34 -37.42 5.34 -19.67
N VAL A 35 -36.46 5.54 -20.59
CA VAL A 35 -35.07 5.75 -20.19
C VAL A 35 -34.92 7.16 -19.62
N PRO A 36 -34.53 7.29 -18.35
CA PRO A 36 -34.22 8.59 -17.79
C PRO A 36 -32.96 9.14 -18.45
N LYS A 37 -32.94 10.45 -18.72
CA LYS A 37 -31.75 11.13 -19.25
C LYS A 37 -30.57 11.04 -18.27
N ASN A 38 -30.85 11.14 -16.97
CA ASN A 38 -29.87 11.06 -15.90
C ASN A 38 -30.35 10.13 -14.79
N VAL A 39 -29.41 9.43 -14.16
CA VAL A 39 -29.64 8.71 -12.90
C VAL A 39 -29.43 9.69 -11.73
N MET A 40 -30.40 9.75 -10.82
CA MET A 40 -30.29 10.56 -9.60
C MET A 40 -29.65 9.74 -8.48
N CYS A 41 -28.68 10.33 -7.77
CA CYS A 41 -28.16 9.76 -6.54
C CYS A 41 -29.18 9.98 -5.41
N PRO A 42 -29.60 8.93 -4.67
CA PRO A 42 -30.45 9.09 -3.49
C PRO A 42 -29.80 10.00 -2.44
N ARG A 43 -30.59 10.89 -1.82
CA ARG A 43 -30.07 11.91 -0.88
C ARG A 43 -29.45 11.30 0.37
N ASP A 44 -30.03 10.21 0.85
CA ASP A 44 -29.54 9.39 1.96
C ASP A 44 -28.18 8.77 1.65
N VAL A 45 -28.01 8.19 0.45
CA VAL A 45 -26.73 7.63 -0.03
C VAL A 45 -25.66 8.72 -0.08
N TYR A 46 -25.99 9.88 -0.65
CA TYR A 46 -25.07 11.02 -0.70
C TYR A 46 -24.71 11.54 0.70
N ALA A 47 -25.71 11.73 1.58
CA ALA A 47 -25.48 12.24 2.92
C ALA A 47 -24.62 11.30 3.76
N ALA A 48 -24.86 9.98 3.66
CA ALA A 48 -24.05 8.98 4.35
C ALA A 48 -22.59 9.02 3.91
N ALA A 49 -22.33 9.01 2.60
CA ALA A 49 -20.98 9.10 2.06
C ALA A 49 -20.29 10.42 2.43
N LYS A 50 -21.01 11.54 2.36
CA LYS A 50 -20.48 12.85 2.78
C LYS A 50 -20.11 12.86 4.26
N ASN A 51 -20.97 12.34 5.14
CA ASN A 51 -20.70 12.30 6.57
C ASN A 51 -19.50 11.42 6.90
N GLN A 52 -19.37 10.28 6.22
CA GLN A 52 -18.19 9.43 6.39
C GLN A 52 -16.91 10.12 5.93
N LEU A 53 -16.94 10.82 4.78
CA LEU A 53 -15.78 11.58 4.31
C LEU A 53 -15.39 12.71 5.27
N LEU A 54 -16.38 13.35 5.90
CA LEU A 54 -16.14 14.39 6.92
C LEU A 54 -15.68 13.84 8.28
N ALA A 55 -16.00 12.58 8.59
CA ALA A 55 -15.57 11.94 9.83
C ALA A 55 -14.08 11.56 9.81
N VAL A 56 -13.47 11.47 8.63
CA VAL A 56 -12.03 11.23 8.49
C VAL A 56 -11.27 12.52 8.81
N ASP A 57 -10.51 12.50 9.91
CA ASP A 57 -9.54 13.56 10.20
C ASP A 57 -8.31 13.36 9.32
N GLY A 58 -8.24 14.12 8.22
CA GLY A 58 -7.10 14.07 7.30
C GLY A 58 -5.77 14.43 7.98
N ALA A 59 -5.77 15.32 8.98
CA ALA A 59 -4.55 15.69 9.67
C ALA A 59 -4.03 14.54 10.54
N GLU A 60 -4.93 13.77 11.16
CA GLU A 60 -4.54 12.59 11.91
C GLU A 60 -4.04 11.47 11.00
N LEU A 61 -4.69 11.26 9.85
CA LEU A 61 -4.24 10.29 8.86
C LEU A 61 -2.84 10.64 8.31
N ASP A 62 -2.60 11.92 8.01
CA ASP A 62 -1.29 12.38 7.55
C ASP A 62 -0.20 12.16 8.61
N ARG A 63 -0.52 12.41 9.89
CA ARG A 63 0.40 12.12 11.00
C ARG A 63 0.70 10.64 11.11
N ALA A 64 -0.32 9.78 11.06
CA ALA A 64 -0.15 8.33 11.11
C ALA A 64 0.74 7.85 9.96
N LEU A 65 0.49 8.33 8.73
CA LEU A 65 1.30 8.01 7.56
C LEU A 65 2.77 8.41 7.73
N VAL A 66 3.03 9.61 8.27
CA VAL A 66 4.41 10.07 8.53
C VAL A 66 5.12 9.18 9.54
N LEU A 67 4.42 8.73 10.58
CA LEU A 67 4.97 7.80 11.58
C LEU A 67 5.29 6.45 10.95
N GLU A 68 4.36 5.86 10.20
CA GLU A 68 4.57 4.58 9.50
C GLU A 68 5.78 4.65 8.54
N LEU A 69 5.90 5.74 7.76
CA LEU A 69 7.04 5.95 6.87
C LEU A 69 8.36 6.09 7.62
N LYS A 70 8.35 6.71 8.80
CA LYS A 70 9.55 6.83 9.64
C LYS A 70 9.97 5.47 10.18
N GLU A 71 9.03 4.69 10.69
CA GLU A 71 9.27 3.33 11.18
C GLU A 71 9.81 2.43 10.07
N SER A 72 9.18 2.46 8.89
CA SER A 72 9.61 1.71 7.71
C SER A 72 11.04 2.08 7.30
N ARG A 73 11.38 3.37 7.34
CA ARG A 73 12.75 3.85 7.08
C ARG A 73 13.74 3.32 8.10
N SER A 74 13.44 3.40 9.39
CA SER A 74 14.32 2.90 10.45
C SER A 74 14.55 1.40 10.34
N ILE A 75 13.51 0.62 10.00
CA ILE A 75 13.64 -0.82 9.75
C ILE A 75 14.55 -1.07 8.54
N HIS A 76 14.37 -0.32 7.45
CA HIS A 76 15.20 -0.45 6.26
C HIS A 76 16.68 -0.13 6.55
N GLU A 77 16.95 0.95 7.29
CA GLU A 77 18.31 1.31 7.70
C GLU A 77 18.95 0.22 8.57
N LEU A 78 18.21 -0.33 9.53
CA LEU A 78 18.70 -1.44 10.35
C LEU A 78 19.00 -2.69 9.52
N ALA A 79 18.12 -3.05 8.58
CA ALA A 79 18.32 -4.20 7.70
C ALA A 79 19.60 -4.04 6.85
N ALA A 80 19.82 -2.85 6.29
CA ALA A 80 21.03 -2.55 5.52
C ALA A 80 22.32 -2.65 6.37
N LEU A 81 22.27 -2.24 7.64
CA LEU A 81 23.41 -2.38 8.55
C LEU A 81 23.68 -3.85 8.89
N LEU A 82 22.64 -4.65 9.13
CA LEU A 82 22.78 -6.08 9.40
C LEU A 82 23.36 -6.84 8.20
N GLU A 83 22.91 -6.53 6.98
CA GLU A 83 23.47 -7.09 5.76
C GLU A 83 24.96 -6.79 5.63
N LYS A 84 25.36 -5.55 5.92
CA LYS A 84 26.78 -5.15 5.89
C LYS A 84 27.63 -5.89 6.94
N ILE A 85 27.07 -6.17 8.12
CA ILE A 85 27.76 -6.95 9.15
C ILE A 85 27.92 -8.40 8.68
N ALA A 86 26.84 -9.02 8.19
CA ALA A 86 26.87 -10.39 7.69
C ALA A 86 27.89 -10.58 6.55
N LEU A 87 28.01 -9.61 5.64
CA LEU A 87 29.02 -9.64 4.57
C LEU A 87 30.45 -9.55 5.11
N LYS A 88 30.70 -8.71 6.11
CA LYS A 88 32.03 -8.60 6.73
C LYS A 88 32.45 -9.85 7.47
N ASP A 89 31.50 -10.47 8.19
CA ASP A 89 31.77 -11.71 8.92
C ASP A 89 32.09 -12.84 7.91
N ALA A 90 31.32 -12.94 6.83
CA ALA A 90 31.60 -13.90 5.75
C ALA A 90 32.95 -13.64 5.05
N GLU A 91 33.31 -12.38 4.79
CA GLU A 91 34.64 -12.04 4.24
C GLU A 91 35.77 -12.45 5.20
N SER A 92 35.60 -12.23 6.51
CA SER A 92 36.58 -12.64 7.51
C SER A 92 36.71 -14.16 7.60
N ASP A 93 35.59 -14.90 7.51
CA ASP A 93 35.59 -16.36 7.54
C ASP A 93 36.31 -16.93 6.30
N VAL A 94 36.04 -16.39 5.12
CA VAL A 94 36.73 -16.78 3.87
C VAL A 94 38.23 -16.49 3.95
N ILE A 95 38.64 -15.35 4.49
CA ILE A 95 40.05 -15.01 4.67
C ILE A 95 40.73 -16.00 5.63
N ASN A 96 40.08 -16.31 6.75
CA ASN A 96 40.62 -17.27 7.72
C ASN A 96 40.74 -18.68 7.14
N GLU A 97 39.73 -19.16 6.42
CA GLU A 97 39.76 -20.46 5.73
C GLU A 97 40.90 -20.53 4.70
N THR A 98 41.12 -19.44 3.96
CA THR A 98 42.21 -19.36 2.97
C THR A 98 43.60 -19.37 3.62
N ILE A 99 43.76 -18.72 4.78
CA ILE A 99 45.00 -18.72 5.57
C ILE A 99 45.33 -20.14 6.05
N GLU A 100 44.30 -20.87 6.53
CA GLU A 100 44.43 -22.26 6.96
C GLU A 100 44.80 -23.20 5.78
N GLU A 101 44.14 -23.06 4.63
CA GLU A 101 44.41 -23.90 3.45
C GLU A 101 45.83 -23.71 2.90
N LEU A 102 46.32 -22.46 2.90
CA LEU A 102 47.66 -22.13 2.41
C LEU A 102 48.77 -22.33 3.45
N GLY A 103 48.43 -22.69 4.69
CA GLY A 103 49.41 -22.92 5.77
C GLY A 103 50.22 -21.67 6.12
N ILE A 104 49.62 -20.49 6.01
CA ILE A 104 50.31 -19.20 6.23
C ILE A 104 50.37 -18.92 7.75
N GLU A 105 51.57 -18.85 8.32
CA GLU A 105 51.76 -18.37 9.70
C GLU A 105 51.64 -16.84 9.76
N LEU A 106 50.74 -16.35 10.62
CA LEU A 106 50.60 -14.92 10.88
C LEU A 106 51.82 -14.39 11.64
N ILE A 107 52.43 -13.34 11.13
CA ILE A 107 53.54 -12.66 11.80
C ILE A 107 52.98 -11.78 12.91
N SER A 108 53.31 -12.11 14.16
CA SER A 108 53.09 -11.22 15.31
C SER A 108 53.96 -9.98 15.14
N VAL A 109 53.35 -8.81 14.97
CA VAL A 109 54.05 -7.53 15.08
C VAL A 109 53.75 -6.98 16.46
N ASP A 110 54.64 -7.26 17.41
CA ASP A 110 54.62 -6.59 18.71
C ASP A 110 54.95 -5.10 18.46
N VAL A 111 53.94 -4.25 18.58
CA VAL A 111 54.11 -2.80 18.49
C VAL A 111 54.48 -2.31 19.90
N GLU A 112 55.77 -1.98 20.10
CA GLU A 112 56.28 -1.27 21.29
C GLU A 112 55.71 0.16 21.41
#